data_AF-A0A7X8XJ11-F1
#
_entry.id   AF-A0A7X8XJ11-F1
#
_cell.length_a   1.000
_cell.length_b   1.000
_cell.length_c   1.000
_cell.angle_alpha   90.00
_cell.angle_beta   90.00
_cell.angle_gamma   90.00
#
_symmetry.space_group_name_H-M   'P 1'
#
loop_
_entity.id
_entity.type
_entity.pdbx_description
1 polymer ?
#
loop_
_entity_poly.entity_id
_entity_poly.type
_entity_poly.pdbx_seq_one_letter_code
_entity_poly.pdbx_strand_id
1 'polypeptide(L)'
;MKDKQTYIKFADEIIEEVQQNQFNDGIILAGLEWSEQPDDTIALISCAKHENLQVILYTGLTEQELFRRIPKEFLVGIYIKFGAYDEKKLSNTFYSEGVKLASTNQYIKFMQ
;
A
#
# COMPACT_ATOMS: atom_id res chain seq x y z
N MET A 1 -6.19 -9.61 -25.17
CA MET A 1 -6.55 -9.20 -23.79
C MET A 1 -7.93 -8.55 -23.68
N LYS A 2 -8.78 -8.51 -24.72
CA LYS A 2 -10.08 -7.82 -24.67
C LYS A 2 -11.27 -8.69 -24.19
N ASP A 3 -11.07 -10.00 -24.03
CA ASP A 3 -12.19 -10.94 -23.80
C ASP A 3 -12.17 -11.61 -22.41
N LYS A 4 -11.37 -11.10 -21.45
CA LYS A 4 -11.44 -11.58 -20.06
C LYS A 4 -12.56 -10.84 -19.34
N GLN A 5 -13.41 -11.60 -18.65
CA GLN A 5 -14.42 -11.05 -17.75
C GLN A 5 -13.73 -10.29 -16.61
N THR A 6 -14.08 -9.03 -16.42
CA THR A 6 -13.69 -8.24 -15.25
C THR A 6 -14.63 -8.60 -14.11
N TYR A 7 -14.06 -8.99 -12.97
CA TYR A 7 -14.81 -9.16 -11.73
C TYR A 7 -14.64 -7.89 -10.90
N ILE A 8 -15.75 -7.34 -10.44
CA ILE A 8 -15.78 -6.21 -9.51
C ILE A 8 -16.05 -6.79 -8.14
N LYS A 9 -15.23 -6.41 -7.16
CA LYS A 9 -15.43 -6.72 -5.74
C LYS A 9 -15.35 -5.44 -4.94
N PHE A 10 -16.21 -5.32 -3.94
CA PHE A 10 -16.14 -4.26 -2.95
C PHE A 10 -15.03 -4.54 -1.93
N ALA A 11 -14.64 -3.51 -1.19
CA ALA A 11 -13.54 -3.58 -0.24
C ALA A 11 -13.78 -4.63 0.85
N ASP A 12 -14.99 -4.71 1.38
CA ASP A 12 -15.40 -5.71 2.37
C ASP A 12 -15.31 -7.14 1.81
N GLU A 13 -15.82 -7.39 0.59
CA GLU A 13 -15.71 -8.70 -0.07
C GLU A 13 -14.26 -9.15 -0.25
N ILE A 14 -13.35 -8.21 -0.54
CA ILE A 14 -11.91 -8.49 -0.65
C ILE A 14 -11.33 -8.85 0.72
N ILE A 15 -11.66 -8.10 1.77
CA ILE A 15 -11.15 -8.37 3.12
C ILE A 15 -11.68 -9.68 3.68
N GLU A 16 -12.95 -10.00 3.45
CA GLU A 16 -13.54 -11.29 3.82
C GLU A 16 -12.79 -12.47 3.19
N GLU A 17 -12.39 -12.34 1.91
CA GLU A 17 -11.59 -13.33 1.21
C GLU A 17 -10.17 -13.45 1.80
N VAL A 18 -9.53 -12.32 2.11
CA VAL A 18 -8.22 -12.29 2.76
C VAL A 18 -8.25 -13.03 4.11
N GLN A 19 -9.31 -12.84 4.90
CA GLN A 19 -9.47 -13.50 6.20
C GLN A 19 -9.73 -15.01 6.11
N GLN A 20 -10.16 -15.54 4.96
CA GLN A 20 -10.34 -17.00 4.79
C GLN A 20 -9.01 -17.76 4.93
N ASN A 21 -7.88 -17.08 4.74
CA ASN A 21 -6.57 -17.65 4.99
C ASN A 21 -6.02 -17.17 6.34
N GLN A 22 -6.03 -18.04 7.33
CA GLN A 22 -5.55 -17.79 8.69
C GLN A 22 -4.07 -17.36 8.80
N PHE A 23 -3.27 -17.54 7.74
CA PHE A 23 -1.87 -17.10 7.71
C PHE A 23 -1.70 -15.66 7.22
N ASN A 24 -2.78 -15.00 6.83
CA ASN A 24 -2.75 -13.60 6.41
C ASN A 24 -2.84 -12.70 7.65
N ASP A 25 -1.76 -11.95 7.91
CA ASP A 25 -1.73 -10.93 8.96
C ASP A 25 -2.03 -9.52 8.44
N GLY A 26 -2.19 -9.38 7.13
CA GLY A 26 -2.35 -8.07 6.49
C GLY A 26 -2.43 -8.11 4.97
N ILE A 27 -2.49 -6.92 4.39
CA ILE A 27 -2.52 -6.69 2.95
C ILE A 27 -1.41 -5.72 2.53
N ILE A 28 -0.92 -5.91 1.31
CA ILE A 28 0.01 -4.99 0.66
C ILE A 28 -0.66 -4.44 -0.59
N LEU A 29 -0.82 -3.13 -0.65
CA LEU A 29 -1.35 -2.41 -1.81
C LEU A 29 -0.16 -2.00 -2.68
N ALA A 30 0.14 -2.82 -3.68
CA ALA A 30 1.26 -2.67 -4.61
C ALA A 30 0.77 -2.73 -6.06
N GLY A 31 1.47 -2.04 -6.97
CA GLY A 31 1.14 -1.99 -8.41
C GLY A 31 0.76 -0.59 -8.92
N LEU A 32 0.65 0.39 -8.03
CA LEU A 32 0.28 1.79 -8.31
C LEU A 32 -1.16 1.99 -8.80
N GLU A 33 -1.98 0.94 -8.95
CA GLU A 33 -3.40 1.08 -9.33
C GLU A 33 -4.19 1.94 -8.32
N TRP A 34 -3.74 1.95 -7.06
CA TRP A 34 -4.28 2.82 -6.01
C TRP A 34 -4.27 4.31 -6.39
N SER A 35 -3.37 4.73 -7.29
CA SER A 35 -3.24 6.13 -7.66
C SER A 35 -4.33 6.60 -8.64
N GLU A 36 -4.97 5.66 -9.34
CA GLU A 36 -6.09 5.91 -10.26
C GLU A 36 -7.44 5.79 -9.54
N GLN A 37 -7.48 5.09 -8.39
CA GLN A 37 -8.68 4.81 -7.60
C GLN A 37 -8.43 5.11 -6.11
N PRO A 38 -8.21 6.39 -5.73
CA PRO A 38 -7.89 6.76 -4.36
C PRO A 38 -9.04 6.46 -3.39
N ASP A 39 -10.30 6.63 -3.81
CA ASP A 39 -11.46 6.35 -2.96
C ASP A 39 -11.60 4.86 -2.64
N ASP A 40 -11.42 3.99 -3.63
CA ASP A 40 -11.43 2.54 -3.43
C ASP A 40 -10.25 2.08 -2.56
N THR A 41 -9.10 2.73 -2.71
CA THR A 41 -7.92 2.51 -1.85
C THR A 41 -8.22 2.87 -0.40
N ILE A 42 -8.84 4.02 -0.17
CA ILE A 42 -9.25 4.47 1.17
C ILE A 42 -10.25 3.48 1.78
N ALA A 43 -11.24 3.03 0.99
CA ALA A 43 -12.22 2.05 1.44
C ALA A 43 -11.55 0.73 1.86
N LEU A 44 -10.62 0.22 1.05
CA LEU A 44 -9.90 -1.02 1.35
C LEU A 44 -9.00 -0.91 2.58
N ILE A 45 -8.30 0.22 2.74
CA ILE A 45 -7.53 0.52 3.96
C ILE A 45 -8.45 0.54 5.18
N SER A 46 -9.61 1.19 5.08
CA SER A 46 -10.57 1.29 6.17
C SER A 46 -11.12 -0.07 6.58
N CYS A 47 -11.54 -0.90 5.62
CA CYS A 47 -12.03 -2.26 5.88
C CYS A 47 -10.94 -3.13 6.52
N ALA A 48 -9.71 -3.12 5.97
CA ALA A 48 -8.60 -3.91 6.52
C ALA A 48 -8.30 -3.53 7.97
N LYS A 49 -8.24 -2.24 8.28
CA LYS A 49 -8.01 -1.75 9.64
C LYS A 49 -9.13 -2.13 10.60
N HIS A 50 -10.39 -2.07 10.15
CA HIS A 50 -11.54 -2.48 10.97
C HIS A 50 -11.41 -3.94 11.41
N GLU A 51 -10.91 -4.78 10.51
CA GLU A 51 -10.64 -6.20 10.74
C GLU A 51 -9.28 -6.50 11.39
N ASN A 52 -8.60 -5.48 11.93
CA ASN A 52 -7.27 -5.58 12.57
C ASN A 52 -6.16 -6.15 11.66
N LEU A 53 -6.32 -6.06 10.34
CA LEU A 53 -5.28 -6.43 9.39
C LEU A 53 -4.24 -5.32 9.28
N GLN A 54 -2.97 -5.71 9.21
CA GLN A 54 -1.90 -4.77 8.89
C GLN A 54 -2.02 -4.32 7.43
N VAL A 55 -1.68 -3.06 7.16
CA VAL A 55 -1.71 -2.53 5.79
C VAL A 55 -0.39 -1.89 5.45
N ILE A 56 0.12 -2.20 4.26
CA ILE A 56 1.27 -1.51 3.66
C ILE A 56 0.89 -0.94 2.30
N LEU A 57 1.05 0.36 2.10
CA LEU A 57 0.84 1.04 0.82
C LEU A 57 2.18 1.34 0.13
N TYR A 58 2.38 0.84 -1.09
CA TYR A 58 3.57 1.11 -1.90
C TYR A 58 3.30 2.20 -2.92
N THR A 59 3.89 3.38 -2.72
CA THR A 59 3.50 4.56 -3.48
C THR A 59 4.46 4.93 -4.59
N GLY A 60 5.76 4.73 -4.39
CA GLY A 60 6.77 5.32 -5.28
C GLY A 60 6.81 6.85 -5.25
N LEU A 61 6.03 7.49 -4.38
CA LEU A 61 5.88 8.94 -4.28
C LEU A 61 6.68 9.49 -3.10
N THR A 62 6.82 10.81 -3.06
CA THR A 62 7.13 11.55 -1.84
C THR A 62 5.87 11.68 -0.96
N GLU A 63 6.06 11.98 0.33
CA GLU A 63 4.94 12.27 1.26
C GLU A 63 4.02 13.37 0.72
N GLN A 64 4.60 14.47 0.19
CA GLN A 64 3.83 15.60 -0.32
C GLN A 64 2.92 15.20 -1.50
N GLU A 65 3.44 14.40 -2.43
CA GLU A 65 2.66 13.95 -3.59
C GLU A 65 1.55 12.99 -3.18
N LEU A 66 1.79 12.12 -2.21
CA LEU A 66 0.76 11.22 -1.68
C LEU A 66 -0.36 12.02 -0.99
N PHE A 67 -0.02 12.95 -0.10
CA PHE A 67 -1.02 13.68 0.69
C PHE A 67 -1.87 14.65 -0.14
N ARG A 68 -1.43 14.99 -1.35
CA ARG A 68 -2.26 15.70 -2.34
C ARG A 68 -3.33 14.81 -2.98
N ARG A 69 -3.15 13.48 -2.96
CA ARG A 69 -4.06 12.50 -3.57
C ARG A 69 -4.95 11.84 -2.53
N ILE A 70 -4.39 11.46 -1.40
CA ILE A 70 -5.11 10.83 -0.29
C ILE A 70 -4.82 11.67 0.97
N PRO A 71 -5.84 12.29 1.58
CA PRO A 71 -5.67 13.03 2.82
C PRO A 71 -5.04 12.16 3.93
N LYS A 72 -4.13 12.76 4.71
CA LYS A 72 -3.29 12.03 5.67
C LYS A 72 -4.13 11.26 6.71
N GLU A 73 -5.29 11.78 7.09
CA GLU A 73 -6.21 11.16 8.05
C GLU A 73 -6.67 9.75 7.64
N PHE A 74 -6.81 9.47 6.34
CA PHE A 74 -7.17 8.14 5.84
C PHE A 74 -6.00 7.16 5.86
N LEU A 75 -4.78 7.68 6.02
CA LEU A 75 -3.54 6.91 6.03
C LEU A 75 -3.02 6.63 7.43
N VAL A 76 -3.66 7.14 8.49
CA VAL A 76 -3.25 6.86 9.88
C VAL A 76 -3.40 5.37 10.18
N GLY A 77 -2.42 4.77 10.86
CA GLY A 77 -2.44 3.38 11.31
C GLY A 77 -1.94 2.35 10.29
N ILE A 78 -1.33 2.80 9.18
CA ILE A 78 -0.73 1.90 8.17
C ILE A 78 0.75 2.21 7.95
N TYR A 79 1.48 1.26 7.37
CA TYR A 79 2.83 1.51 6.86
C TYR A 79 2.77 2.01 5.41
N ILE A 80 3.64 2.94 5.06
CA ILE A 80 3.74 3.46 3.70
C ILE A 80 5.19 3.40 3.24
N LYS A 81 5.41 2.80 2.07
CA LYS A 81 6.70 2.83 1.37
C LYS A 81 6.73 3.99 0.39
N PHE A 82 7.57 4.96 0.69
CA PHE A 82 7.84 6.14 -0.13
C PHE A 82 9.06 5.94 -1.03
N GLY A 83 9.16 6.80 -2.05
CA GLY A 83 10.29 6.91 -2.96
C GLY A 83 10.20 5.99 -4.17
N ALA A 84 10.38 6.56 -5.36
CA ALA A 84 10.52 5.82 -6.60
C ALA A 84 11.82 4.99 -6.61
N TYR A 85 11.89 4.00 -7.49
CA TYR A 85 13.17 3.37 -7.79
C TYR A 85 14.10 4.38 -8.48
N ASP A 86 15.35 4.44 -8.03
CA ASP A 86 16.38 5.31 -8.59
C ASP A 86 17.68 4.51 -8.73
N GLU A 87 18.07 4.22 -9.97
CA GLU A 87 19.27 3.44 -10.29
C GLU A 87 20.55 4.12 -9.79
N LYS A 88 20.57 5.47 -9.75
CA LYS A 88 21.72 6.23 -9.25
C LYS A 88 21.88 6.15 -7.74
N LYS A 89 20.89 5.60 -7.04
CA LYS A 89 20.83 5.48 -5.59
C LYS A 89 20.76 4.03 -5.13
N LEU A 90 21.12 3.07 -5.99
CA LEU A 90 21.12 1.65 -5.65
C LEU A 90 21.96 1.38 -4.40
N SER A 91 21.44 0.52 -3.53
CA SER A 91 22.19 0.03 -2.38
C SER A 91 21.82 -1.41 -2.05
N ASN A 92 22.85 -2.23 -1.81
CA ASN A 92 22.69 -3.62 -1.41
C ASN A 92 22.57 -3.82 0.11
N THR A 93 22.75 -2.75 0.89
CA THR A 93 22.82 -2.79 2.36
C THR A 93 21.86 -1.81 3.02
N PHE A 94 20.93 -1.24 2.26
CA PHE A 94 19.98 -0.26 2.77
C PHE A 94 18.66 -0.91 3.19
N TYR A 95 18.23 -0.62 4.43
CA TYR A 95 17.05 -1.20 5.06
C TYR A 95 16.18 -0.10 5.68
N SER A 96 14.88 -0.32 5.69
CA SER A 96 13.90 0.49 6.43
C SER A 96 12.87 -0.44 7.04
N GLU A 97 12.58 -0.30 8.33
CA GLU A 97 11.65 -1.19 9.06
C GLU A 97 11.97 -2.69 8.86
N GLY A 98 13.27 -3.04 8.84
CA GLY A 98 13.73 -4.42 8.60
C GLY A 98 13.63 -4.91 7.15
N VAL A 99 13.03 -4.14 6.24
CA VAL A 99 12.89 -4.48 4.82
C VAL A 99 14.06 -3.90 4.02
N LYS A 100 14.72 -4.75 3.22
CA LYS A 100 15.75 -4.32 2.28
C LYS A 100 15.12 -3.50 1.15
N LEU A 101 15.62 -2.28 0.93
CA LEU A 101 15.13 -1.38 -0.11
C LEU A 101 16.16 -1.26 -1.24
N ALA A 102 15.67 -1.13 -2.48
CA ALA A 102 16.53 -1.15 -3.66
C ALA A 102 17.35 0.14 -3.81
N SER A 103 16.76 1.29 -3.48
CA SER A 103 17.38 2.61 -3.63
C SER A 103 17.29 3.42 -2.33
N THR A 104 18.32 4.20 -2.02
CA THR A 104 18.47 4.92 -0.73
C THR A 104 17.50 6.09 -0.54
N ASN A 105 16.78 6.51 -1.58
CA ASN A 105 15.70 7.50 -1.49
C ASN A 105 14.36 6.89 -1.06
N GLN A 106 14.29 5.57 -0.94
CA GLN A 106 13.09 4.88 -0.48
C GLN A 106 13.10 4.79 1.05
N TYR A 107 11.93 4.73 1.66
CA TYR A 107 11.81 4.46 3.10
C TYR A 107 10.40 3.99 3.41
N ILE A 108 10.25 3.29 4.52
CA ILE A 108 8.98 2.84 5.06
C ILE A 108 8.70 3.67 6.33
N LYS A 109 7.48 4.17 6.46
CA LYS A 109 7.05 4.98 7.60
C LYS A 109 5.70 4.48 8.10
N PHE A 110 5.58 4.24 9.40
CA PHE A 110 4.29 4.06 10.03
C PHE A 110 3.63 5.42 10.24
N MET A 111 2.37 5.53 9.80
CA MET A 111 1.62 6.78 9.88
C MET A 111 0.90 6.88 11.22
N GLN A 112 1.36 7.81 12.06
CA GLN A 112 0.73 8.19 13.32
C GLN A 112 -0.34 9.26 13.12
#